data_AF-A0A2V6J246-F1
#
_entry.id   AF-A0A2V6J246-F1
#
_cell.length_a   1.000
_cell.length_b   1.000
_cell.length_c   1.000
_cell.angle_alpha   90.00
_cell.angle_beta   90.00
_cell.angle_gamma   90.00
#
_symmetry.space_group_name_H-M   'P 1'
#
loop_
_entity.id
_entity.type
_entity.pdbx_description
1 polymer ?
#
loop_
_entity_poly.entity_id
_entity_poly.type
_entity_poly.pdbx_seq_one_letter_code
_entity_poly.pdbx_strand_id
1 'polypeptide(L)'
;RKTYKSLLPTYDVFDEERYFQPAERVEPFLVHGKKIGVTICEDIWTEHYLPRPLYDCEPVRSLVEQGAEIIVNLSSSPFSLHKPAIRYEMVAGLARAHQRPISYCNLIGGNDQLVFDGNSFALNSAGNVIAQLAAFREDERVVDTDSTSTIEFHQGKIPEQIFAALSLGLRDYCRKCNFDSVVVGLSGGIDSAVTAAIAADALGPENVTGVSMPSPYSSRGSIEDARALANNLGLKFVEIPITDAFQVFKAQFKEIFKGLPENETEENMQPRLRAMILMALSNKFGHLVLSTGNKSELAVGYCTLYGDMAGGLAVISDVPKTMIYELARWIDSDYAQRAIEVNRPYLAGKGRGGSPEPPRGEVIPKSTIEKPPSAELKPNQKDQDTLPPYEVLDEILQLYVEENLSARDIIAHGFDEKTVRWVQRRVDLNEYKREQAAPGLKVTSRAFGIGRKMPIAQKYVD
;
A
#
# COMPACT_ATOMS: atom_id res chain seq x y z
N ARG A 1 23.42 1.09 -30.95
CA ARG A 1 23.20 2.46 -30.39
C ARG A 1 22.69 2.30 -28.96
N LYS A 2 22.88 3.31 -28.10
CA LYS A 2 22.38 3.34 -26.72
C LYS A 2 21.53 4.60 -26.55
N THR A 3 20.56 4.56 -25.64
CA THR A 3 19.82 5.73 -25.16
C THR A 3 20.05 5.87 -23.66
N TYR A 4 20.02 7.10 -23.17
CA TYR A 4 20.18 7.42 -21.76
C TYR A 4 19.02 8.33 -21.37
N LYS A 5 18.62 8.28 -20.10
CA LYS A 5 17.52 9.09 -19.57
C LYS A 5 17.93 10.55 -19.50
N SER A 6 17.05 11.46 -19.91
CA SER A 6 17.29 12.91 -19.87
C SER A 6 16.76 13.54 -18.60
N LEU A 7 15.55 13.17 -18.20
CA LEU A 7 14.85 13.75 -17.06
C LEU A 7 15.06 12.86 -15.83
N LEU A 8 15.83 13.34 -14.84
CA LEU A 8 16.15 12.58 -13.63
C LEU A 8 15.28 13.08 -12.46
N PRO A 9 14.29 12.31 -11.97
CA PRO A 9 13.49 12.71 -10.83
C PRO A 9 14.28 12.65 -9.51
N THR A 10 14.18 13.74 -8.74
CA THR A 10 14.79 13.94 -7.41
C THR A 10 13.76 14.37 -6.36
N TYR A 11 12.54 13.86 -6.49
CA TYR A 11 11.42 14.15 -5.60
C TYR A 11 10.62 12.89 -5.28
N ASP A 12 9.78 13.00 -4.25
CA ASP A 12 8.99 11.89 -3.70
C ASP A 12 9.90 10.69 -3.36
N VAL A 13 9.76 9.58 -4.10
CA VAL A 13 10.49 8.33 -3.84
C VAL A 13 11.81 8.21 -4.62
N PHE A 14 12.12 9.16 -5.52
CA PHE A 14 13.27 9.09 -6.41
C PHE A 14 14.40 10.05 -5.99
N ASP A 15 15.64 9.61 -6.25
CA ASP A 15 16.88 10.35 -6.00
C ASP A 15 17.86 10.07 -7.16
N GLU A 16 17.41 10.19 -8.41
CA GLU A 16 18.17 9.69 -9.57
C GLU A 16 19.45 10.48 -9.86
N GLU A 17 19.47 11.79 -9.63
CA GLU A 17 20.67 12.63 -9.82
C GLU A 17 21.84 12.23 -8.90
N ARG A 18 21.55 11.54 -7.79
CA ARG A 18 22.59 10.97 -6.93
C ARG A 18 23.40 9.89 -7.65
N TYR A 19 22.79 9.17 -8.60
CA TYR A 19 23.37 7.98 -9.22
C TYR A 19 23.73 8.18 -10.69
N PHE A 20 23.04 9.09 -11.39
CA PHE A 20 23.14 9.23 -12.84
C PHE A 20 23.37 10.68 -13.27
N GLN A 21 23.94 10.84 -14.47
CA GLN A 21 24.00 12.11 -15.18
C GLN A 21 22.93 12.10 -16.28
N PRO A 22 22.23 13.24 -16.52
CA PRO A 22 21.23 13.33 -17.56
C PRO A 22 21.88 13.23 -18.94
N ALA A 23 21.13 12.74 -19.93
CA ALA A 23 21.58 12.68 -21.32
C ALA A 23 21.80 14.09 -21.90
N GLU A 24 22.93 14.30 -22.57
CA GLU A 24 23.20 15.57 -23.29
C GLU A 24 22.36 15.71 -24.57
N ARG A 25 21.96 14.58 -25.17
CA ARG A 25 21.16 14.52 -26.40
C ARG A 25 20.38 13.21 -26.50
N VAL A 26 19.25 13.28 -27.19
CA VAL A 26 18.43 12.12 -27.57
C VAL A 26 18.40 11.99 -29.08
N GLU A 27 18.42 10.76 -29.60
CA GLU A 27 18.36 10.48 -31.04
C GLU A 27 17.50 9.24 -31.31
N PRO A 28 16.69 9.21 -32.39
CA PRO A 28 15.92 8.03 -32.74
C PRO A 28 16.81 6.89 -33.27
N PHE A 29 16.31 5.66 -33.09
CA PHE A 29 16.89 4.43 -33.63
C PHE A 29 16.29 4.14 -35.00
N LEU A 30 17.12 3.77 -35.98
CA LEU A 30 16.62 3.26 -37.27
C LEU A 30 16.42 1.74 -37.16
N VAL A 31 15.18 1.30 -37.23
CA VAL A 31 14.79 -0.12 -37.13
C VAL A 31 13.90 -0.46 -38.31
N HIS A 32 14.35 -1.37 -39.18
CA HIS A 32 13.63 -1.78 -40.40
C HIS A 32 13.12 -0.60 -41.25
N GLY A 33 13.90 0.48 -41.35
CA GLY A 33 13.54 1.67 -42.14
C GLY A 33 12.64 2.67 -41.42
N LYS A 34 12.11 2.35 -40.22
CA LYS A 34 11.36 3.30 -39.38
C LYS A 34 12.26 3.92 -38.31
N LYS A 35 12.05 5.21 -38.01
CA LYS A 35 12.72 5.90 -36.90
C LYS A 35 11.91 5.75 -35.61
N ILE A 36 12.48 5.09 -34.60
CA ILE A 36 11.85 4.87 -33.29
C ILE A 36 12.52 5.74 -32.25
N GLY A 37 11.76 6.64 -31.63
CA GLY A 37 12.21 7.40 -30.46
C GLY A 37 12.05 6.55 -29.19
N VAL A 38 13.08 6.51 -28.35
CA VAL A 38 13.03 5.77 -27.08
C VAL A 38 13.21 6.75 -25.93
N THR A 39 12.25 6.76 -25.02
CA THR A 39 12.26 7.55 -23.79
C THR A 39 12.28 6.62 -22.57
N ILE A 40 12.85 7.08 -21.46
CA ILE A 40 12.91 6.31 -20.22
C ILE A 40 12.10 7.03 -19.13
N CYS A 41 11.03 6.40 -18.67
CA CYS A 41 10.19 6.84 -17.55
C CYS A 41 9.84 8.35 -17.64
N GLU A 42 10.43 9.16 -16.74
CA GLU A 42 10.27 10.62 -16.62
C GLU A 42 10.42 11.38 -17.95
N ASP A 43 11.20 10.88 -18.91
CA ASP A 43 11.40 11.53 -20.22
C ASP A 43 10.11 11.79 -21.01
N ILE A 44 9.01 11.09 -20.70
CA ILE A 44 7.70 11.29 -21.31
C ILE A 44 6.78 12.21 -20.50
N TRP A 45 7.21 12.69 -19.33
CA TRP A 45 6.38 13.55 -18.49
C TRP A 45 6.39 14.99 -19.02
N THR A 46 5.24 15.65 -18.95
CA THR A 46 5.10 17.06 -19.34
C THR A 46 4.95 17.94 -18.11
N GLU A 47 5.35 19.21 -18.23
CA GLU A 47 5.42 20.17 -17.11
C GLU A 47 4.14 20.24 -16.27
N HIS A 48 2.96 20.09 -16.89
CA HIS A 48 1.66 20.11 -16.22
C HIS A 48 1.44 18.96 -15.22
N TYR A 49 2.17 17.85 -15.37
CA TYR A 49 2.07 16.67 -14.51
C TYR A 49 3.25 16.56 -13.53
N LEU A 50 4.17 17.54 -13.56
CA LEU A 50 5.27 17.63 -12.62
C LEU A 50 4.86 18.47 -11.40
N PRO A 51 5.44 18.22 -10.21
CA PRO A 51 5.10 18.98 -9.00
C PRO A 51 5.49 20.46 -9.10
N ARG A 52 6.43 20.79 -9.99
CA ARG A 52 6.90 22.13 -10.32
C ARG A 52 7.68 22.08 -11.64
N PRO A 53 8.01 23.22 -12.28
CA PRO A 53 8.96 23.25 -13.38
C PRO A 53 10.32 22.72 -12.90
N LEU A 54 10.82 21.66 -13.54
CA LEU A 54 12.06 20.97 -13.15
C LEU A 54 13.08 20.86 -14.30
N TYR A 55 12.63 20.92 -15.55
CA TYR A 55 13.43 20.54 -16.71
C TYR A 55 13.34 21.59 -17.82
N ASP A 56 14.46 21.87 -18.46
CA ASP A 56 14.56 22.85 -19.56
C ASP A 56 14.51 22.18 -20.95
N CYS A 57 14.22 20.87 -21.01
CA CYS A 57 14.19 20.12 -22.26
C CYS A 57 12.97 19.20 -22.36
N GLU A 58 12.54 18.94 -23.60
CA GLU A 58 11.39 18.08 -23.92
C GLU A 58 11.86 16.91 -24.81
N PRO A 59 12.23 15.74 -24.22
CA PRO A 59 12.83 14.63 -24.98
C PRO A 59 11.94 14.11 -26.11
N VAL A 60 10.64 13.96 -25.86
CA VAL A 60 9.67 13.50 -26.87
C VAL A 60 9.65 14.44 -28.07
N ARG A 61 9.53 15.75 -27.83
CA ARG A 61 9.53 16.76 -28.89
C ARG A 61 10.81 16.70 -29.72
N SER A 62 11.97 16.64 -29.06
CA SER A 62 13.26 16.53 -29.75
C SER A 62 13.36 15.30 -30.65
N LEU A 63 12.88 14.14 -30.18
CA LEU A 63 12.85 12.90 -30.98
C LEU A 63 11.93 13.03 -32.19
N VAL A 64 10.74 13.64 -32.03
CA VAL A 64 9.78 13.86 -33.12
C VAL A 64 10.32 14.86 -34.15
N GLU A 65 10.96 15.94 -33.73
CA GLU A 65 11.61 16.92 -34.62
C GLU A 65 12.75 16.28 -35.44
N GLN A 66 13.42 15.26 -34.90
CA GLN A 66 14.40 14.44 -35.61
C GLN A 66 13.78 13.36 -36.53
N GLY A 67 12.45 13.32 -36.61
CA GLY A 67 11.67 12.45 -37.47
C GLY A 67 11.31 11.09 -36.86
N ALA A 68 11.27 10.96 -35.54
CA ALA A 68 10.73 9.75 -34.92
C ALA A 68 9.26 9.55 -35.34
N GLU A 69 8.98 8.36 -35.86
CA GLU A 69 7.66 7.96 -36.34
C GLU A 69 6.83 7.29 -35.25
N ILE A 70 7.50 6.67 -34.27
CA ILE A 70 6.91 5.96 -33.12
C ILE A 70 7.73 6.32 -31.88
N ILE A 71 7.06 6.52 -30.74
CA ILE A 71 7.72 6.66 -29.43
C ILE A 71 7.49 5.40 -28.59
N VAL A 72 8.56 4.88 -27.99
CA VAL A 72 8.52 3.80 -27.01
C VAL A 72 9.04 4.32 -25.69
N ASN A 73 8.23 4.24 -24.64
CA ASN A 73 8.62 4.60 -23.29
C ASN A 73 8.84 3.36 -22.44
N LEU A 74 10.02 3.26 -21.84
CA LEU A 74 10.40 2.21 -20.90
C LEU A 74 10.30 2.77 -19.48
N SER A 75 9.37 2.27 -18.68
CA SER A 75 9.01 2.85 -17.38
C SER A 75 9.24 1.90 -16.22
N SER A 76 9.63 2.48 -15.09
CA SER A 76 9.52 1.87 -13.77
C SER A 76 8.75 2.86 -12.90
N SER A 77 7.49 3.09 -13.27
CA SER A 77 6.60 4.00 -12.58
C SER A 77 5.86 3.25 -11.48
N PRO A 78 6.13 3.56 -10.19
CA PRO A 78 5.45 2.90 -9.08
C PRO A 78 3.97 3.30 -9.07
N PHE A 79 3.15 2.38 -8.59
CA PHE A 79 1.73 2.53 -8.36
C PHE A 79 1.47 3.53 -7.24
N SER A 80 0.45 4.34 -7.47
CA SER A 80 -0.36 4.97 -6.43
C SER A 80 -1.77 5.07 -6.97
N LEU A 81 -2.76 5.24 -6.09
CA LEU A 81 -4.12 5.52 -6.50
C LEU A 81 -4.17 6.67 -7.52
N HIS A 82 -5.06 6.53 -8.51
CA HIS A 82 -5.26 7.44 -9.64
C HIS A 82 -4.11 7.57 -10.65
N LYS A 83 -2.88 7.22 -10.30
CA LYS A 83 -1.70 7.35 -11.18
C LYS A 83 -1.81 6.60 -12.52
N PRO A 84 -2.44 5.40 -12.62
CA PRO A 84 -2.66 4.78 -13.91
C PRO A 84 -3.48 5.65 -14.88
N ALA A 85 -4.53 6.30 -14.41
CA ALA A 85 -5.34 7.21 -15.22
C ALA A 85 -4.55 8.47 -15.62
N ILE A 86 -3.80 9.05 -14.67
CA ILE A 86 -2.92 10.21 -14.94
C ILE A 86 -1.91 9.89 -16.05
N ARG A 87 -1.26 8.71 -15.98
CA ARG A 87 -0.32 8.27 -17.03
C ARG A 87 -1.01 8.14 -18.39
N TYR A 88 -2.19 7.53 -18.43
CA TYR A 88 -2.94 7.41 -19.67
C TYR A 88 -3.29 8.78 -20.26
N GLU A 89 -3.87 9.69 -19.46
CA GLU A 89 -4.26 11.02 -19.90
C GLU A 89 -3.08 11.82 -20.46
N MET A 90 -1.96 11.81 -19.73
CA MET A 90 -0.72 12.49 -20.13
C MET A 90 -0.17 11.94 -21.45
N VAL A 91 0.00 10.62 -21.54
CA VAL A 91 0.59 9.99 -22.74
C VAL A 91 -0.35 10.09 -23.94
N ALA A 92 -1.66 10.03 -23.73
CA ALA A 92 -2.65 10.28 -24.77
C ALA A 92 -2.63 11.72 -25.27
N GLY A 93 -2.42 12.68 -24.37
CA GLY A 93 -2.18 14.09 -24.71
C GLY A 93 -0.97 14.26 -25.62
N LEU A 94 0.16 13.63 -25.26
CA LEU A 94 1.39 13.66 -26.06
C LEU A 94 1.23 13.02 -27.44
N ALA A 95 0.57 11.86 -27.51
CA ALA A 95 0.32 11.16 -28.77
C ALA A 95 -0.46 12.06 -29.74
N ARG A 96 -1.51 12.74 -29.25
CA ARG A 96 -2.29 13.72 -30.02
C ARG A 96 -1.48 14.93 -30.44
N ALA A 97 -0.74 15.53 -29.49
CA ALA A 97 0.02 16.76 -29.73
C ALA A 97 1.10 16.58 -30.81
N HIS A 98 1.77 15.43 -30.81
CA HIS A 98 2.83 15.13 -31.79
C HIS A 98 2.35 14.32 -33.00
N GLN A 99 1.09 13.87 -33.00
CA GLN A 99 0.52 12.99 -34.02
C GLN A 99 1.37 11.73 -34.25
N ARG A 100 1.87 11.13 -33.15
CA ARG A 100 2.69 9.91 -33.18
C ARG A 100 2.12 8.84 -32.27
N PRO A 101 2.09 7.56 -32.70
CA PRO A 101 1.78 6.46 -31.81
C PRO A 101 2.82 6.36 -30.69
N ILE A 102 2.35 5.99 -29.49
CA ILE A 102 3.20 5.84 -28.31
C ILE A 102 2.91 4.50 -27.64
N SER A 103 3.95 3.71 -27.40
CA SER A 103 3.88 2.50 -26.57
C SER A 103 4.52 2.76 -25.21
N TYR A 104 3.73 2.67 -24.15
CA TYR A 104 4.15 2.83 -22.76
C TYR A 104 4.28 1.45 -22.10
N CYS A 105 5.51 1.02 -21.83
CA CYS A 105 5.81 -0.27 -21.21
C CYS A 105 6.34 -0.04 -19.79
N ASN A 106 5.60 -0.52 -18.79
CA ASN A 106 5.94 -0.32 -17.38
C ASN A 106 6.29 -1.63 -16.68
N LEU A 107 7.21 -1.53 -15.72
CA LEU A 107 7.55 -2.60 -14.80
C LEU A 107 6.32 -3.09 -14.01
N ILE A 108 6.35 -4.37 -13.64
CA ILE A 108 5.40 -5.05 -12.76
C ILE A 108 6.18 -5.70 -11.60
N GLY A 109 5.63 -5.62 -10.39
CA GLY A 109 6.16 -6.33 -9.20
C GLY A 109 6.34 -5.43 -7.98
N GLY A 110 6.54 -6.04 -6.81
CA GLY A 110 6.88 -5.35 -5.56
C GLY A 110 8.39 -5.24 -5.35
N ASN A 111 8.89 -4.10 -4.87
CA ASN A 111 10.27 -3.94 -4.43
C ASN A 111 10.35 -3.03 -3.19
N ASP A 112 10.71 -3.63 -2.06
CA ASP A 112 10.62 -3.00 -0.73
C ASP A 112 9.23 -2.41 -0.49
N GLN A 113 9.13 -1.08 -0.43
CA GLN A 113 7.88 -0.35 -0.16
C GLN A 113 7.09 -0.04 -1.45
N LEU A 114 7.70 -0.16 -2.62
CA LEU A 114 7.10 0.23 -3.89
C LEU A 114 6.45 -0.97 -4.57
N VAL A 115 5.28 -0.75 -5.16
CA VAL A 115 4.64 -1.71 -6.06
C VAL A 115 4.60 -1.07 -7.44
N PHE A 116 5.00 -1.79 -8.48
CA PHE A 116 4.84 -1.41 -9.87
C PHE A 116 3.67 -2.20 -10.44
N ASP A 117 2.70 -1.52 -11.03
CA ASP A 117 1.42 -2.12 -11.43
C ASP A 117 1.42 -2.73 -12.84
N GLY A 118 2.51 -2.63 -13.59
CA GLY A 118 2.47 -2.91 -15.02
C GLY A 118 1.51 -1.93 -15.68
N ASN A 119 0.35 -2.43 -16.11
CA ASN A 119 -0.71 -1.63 -16.75
C ASN A 119 -0.17 -0.87 -17.97
N SER A 120 0.66 -1.58 -18.74
CA SER A 120 1.25 -1.07 -19.97
C SER A 120 0.16 -0.84 -21.02
N PHE A 121 0.34 0.14 -21.90
CA PHE A 121 -0.62 0.44 -22.94
C PHE A 121 0.03 1.00 -24.19
N ALA A 122 -0.64 0.87 -25.33
CA ALA A 122 -0.22 1.41 -26.60
C ALA A 122 -1.32 2.28 -27.19
N LEU A 123 -0.95 3.46 -27.66
CA LEU A 123 -1.84 4.46 -28.22
C LEU A 123 -1.52 4.70 -29.70
N ASN A 124 -2.55 4.96 -30.49
CA ASN A 124 -2.38 5.46 -31.86
C ASN A 124 -2.03 6.96 -31.87
N SER A 125 -1.78 7.52 -33.05
CA SER A 125 -1.47 8.96 -33.23
C SER A 125 -2.61 9.91 -32.86
N ALA A 126 -3.83 9.42 -32.69
CA ALA A 126 -4.97 10.19 -32.16
C ALA A 126 -5.10 10.09 -30.63
N GLY A 127 -4.18 9.37 -29.96
CA GLY A 127 -4.20 9.15 -28.51
C GLY A 127 -5.27 8.17 -28.04
N ASN A 128 -5.85 7.37 -28.93
CA ASN A 128 -6.79 6.32 -28.57
C ASN A 128 -6.04 5.03 -28.22
N VAL A 129 -6.54 4.28 -27.25
CA VAL A 129 -5.93 3.02 -26.81
C VAL A 129 -6.11 1.95 -27.88
N ILE A 130 -5.00 1.38 -28.36
CA ILE A 130 -4.98 0.22 -29.26
C ILE A 130 -4.91 -1.06 -28.43
N ALA A 131 -4.12 -1.03 -27.35
CA ALA A 131 -3.95 -2.16 -26.44
C ALA A 131 -3.68 -1.67 -25.02
N GLN A 132 -4.19 -2.42 -24.05
CA GLN A 132 -3.88 -2.30 -22.63
C GLN A 132 -3.55 -3.70 -22.13
N LEU A 133 -2.49 -3.81 -21.34
CA LEU A 133 -2.03 -5.04 -20.72
C LEU A 133 -2.54 -5.12 -19.27
N ALA A 134 -2.48 -6.32 -18.69
CA ALA A 134 -2.94 -6.55 -17.33
C ALA A 134 -2.27 -5.61 -16.29
N ALA A 135 -3.08 -5.15 -15.34
CA ALA A 135 -2.58 -4.55 -14.12
C ALA A 135 -2.21 -5.66 -13.11
N PHE A 136 -1.15 -5.44 -12.35
CA PHE A 136 -0.68 -6.31 -11.26
C PHE A 136 -0.32 -7.76 -11.67
N ARG A 137 -0.12 -8.00 -12.97
CA ARG A 137 0.26 -9.31 -13.52
C ARG A 137 1.25 -9.14 -14.68
N GLU A 138 2.20 -10.06 -14.80
CA GLU A 138 3.03 -10.17 -16.00
C GLU A 138 2.14 -10.44 -17.22
N ASP A 139 2.38 -9.70 -18.29
CA ASP A 139 1.61 -9.78 -19.53
C ASP A 139 2.48 -9.31 -20.69
N GLU A 140 2.24 -9.86 -21.87
CA GLU A 140 2.94 -9.48 -23.10
C GLU A 140 1.96 -9.43 -24.27
N ARG A 141 2.15 -8.44 -25.16
CA ARG A 141 1.29 -8.30 -26.33
C ARG A 141 2.03 -7.68 -27.50
N VAL A 142 1.87 -8.29 -28.67
CA VAL A 142 2.30 -7.70 -29.94
C VAL A 142 1.21 -6.74 -30.40
N VAL A 143 1.61 -5.51 -30.72
CA VAL A 143 0.70 -4.44 -31.12
C VAL A 143 1.09 -3.92 -32.50
N ASP A 144 0.10 -3.79 -33.38
CA ASP A 144 0.23 -3.05 -34.62
C ASP A 144 -0.06 -1.57 -34.35
N THR A 145 0.94 -0.70 -34.50
CA THR A 145 0.81 0.74 -34.25
C THR A 145 -0.05 1.46 -35.28
N ASP A 146 -0.26 0.83 -36.44
CA ASP A 146 -1.10 1.38 -37.52
C ASP A 146 -2.55 0.89 -37.40
N SER A 147 -2.88 0.12 -36.34
CA SER A 147 -4.23 -0.37 -36.06
C SER A 147 -5.23 0.78 -35.88
N THR A 148 -6.37 0.64 -36.56
CA THR A 148 -7.55 1.50 -36.38
C THR A 148 -8.51 0.97 -35.33
N SER A 149 -8.33 -0.27 -34.86
CA SER A 149 -9.10 -0.85 -33.77
C SER A 149 -8.67 -0.22 -32.45
N THR A 150 -9.65 0.29 -31.70
CA THR A 150 -9.43 0.94 -30.42
C THR A 150 -10.28 0.30 -29.33
N ILE A 151 -9.79 0.35 -28.11
CA ILE A 151 -10.51 -0.04 -26.90
C ILE A 151 -10.63 1.16 -25.96
N GLU A 152 -11.51 1.06 -24.97
CA GLU A 152 -11.53 2.02 -23.86
C GLU A 152 -10.42 1.68 -22.87
N PHE A 153 -9.80 2.71 -22.29
CA PHE A 153 -8.90 2.52 -21.16
C PHE A 153 -9.70 2.05 -19.95
N HIS A 154 -9.45 0.82 -19.49
CA HIS A 154 -10.15 0.27 -18.35
C HIS A 154 -9.37 0.52 -17.05
N GLN A 155 -10.03 1.12 -16.08
CA GLN A 155 -9.51 1.27 -14.72
C GLN A 155 -10.30 0.38 -13.76
N GLY A 156 -9.59 -0.45 -13.00
CA GLY A 156 -10.21 -1.29 -11.97
C GLY A 156 -10.82 -0.47 -10.83
N LYS A 157 -11.63 -1.11 -9.99
CA LYS A 157 -12.18 -0.42 -8.80
C LYS A 157 -11.06 -0.08 -7.81
N ILE A 158 -11.23 0.98 -7.01
CA ILE A 158 -10.21 1.40 -6.02
C ILE A 158 -9.84 0.25 -5.06
N PRO A 159 -10.81 -0.43 -4.39
CA PRO A 159 -10.49 -1.56 -3.50
C PRO A 159 -9.77 -2.71 -4.21
N GLU A 160 -10.16 -3.00 -5.47
CA GLU A 160 -9.52 -4.04 -6.28
C GLU A 160 -8.06 -3.72 -6.59
N GLN A 161 -7.77 -2.48 -7.00
CA GLN A 161 -6.41 -2.03 -7.28
C GLN A 161 -5.53 -2.08 -6.04
N ILE A 162 -6.04 -1.65 -4.88
CA ILE A 162 -5.27 -1.69 -3.63
C ILE A 162 -5.03 -3.14 -3.20
N PHE A 163 -6.06 -3.98 -3.21
CA PHE A 163 -5.92 -5.39 -2.84
C PHE A 163 -4.89 -6.09 -3.73
N ALA A 164 -4.93 -5.87 -5.04
CA ALA A 164 -3.96 -6.42 -5.99
C ALA A 164 -2.53 -5.88 -5.75
N ALA A 165 -2.39 -4.57 -5.51
CA ALA A 165 -1.10 -3.95 -5.22
C ALA A 165 -0.48 -4.52 -3.93
N LEU A 166 -1.26 -4.60 -2.85
CA LEU A 166 -0.80 -5.10 -1.56
C LEU A 166 -0.46 -6.59 -1.61
N SER A 167 -1.26 -7.39 -2.33
CA SER A 167 -1.01 -8.83 -2.48
C SER A 167 0.25 -9.09 -3.32
N LEU A 168 0.44 -8.36 -4.43
CA LEU A 168 1.67 -8.41 -5.23
C LEU A 168 2.88 -7.96 -4.43
N GLY A 169 2.77 -6.84 -3.72
CA GLY A 169 3.83 -6.29 -2.87
C GLY A 169 4.29 -7.26 -1.80
N LEU A 170 3.34 -7.86 -1.05
CA LEU A 170 3.63 -8.87 -0.03
C LEU A 170 4.25 -10.13 -0.64
N ARG A 171 3.70 -10.64 -1.74
CA ARG A 171 4.21 -11.83 -2.43
C ARG A 171 5.66 -11.65 -2.85
N ASP A 172 5.98 -10.52 -3.50
CA ASP A 172 7.34 -10.24 -3.94
C ASP A 172 8.29 -9.93 -2.80
N TYR A 173 7.83 -9.25 -1.75
CA TYR A 173 8.64 -9.03 -0.54
C TYR A 173 9.06 -10.37 0.08
N CYS A 174 8.10 -11.26 0.33
CA CYS A 174 8.38 -12.60 0.86
C CYS A 174 9.35 -13.38 -0.05
N ARG A 175 9.07 -13.44 -1.36
CA ARG A 175 9.92 -14.15 -2.33
C ARG A 175 11.34 -13.60 -2.36
N LYS A 176 11.51 -12.28 -2.42
CA LYS A 176 12.84 -11.63 -2.51
C LYS A 176 13.61 -11.71 -1.20
N CYS A 177 12.92 -11.74 -0.07
CA CYS A 177 13.52 -11.89 1.26
C CYS A 177 13.62 -13.35 1.74
N ASN A 178 13.27 -14.33 0.90
CA ASN A 178 13.29 -15.78 1.20
C ASN A 178 12.41 -16.19 2.39
N PHE A 179 11.20 -15.63 2.47
CA PHE A 179 10.15 -16.08 3.38
C PHE A 179 9.11 -16.92 2.60
N ASP A 180 8.88 -18.15 3.06
CA ASP A 180 7.87 -19.03 2.48
C ASP A 180 6.51 -18.94 3.20
N SER A 181 6.44 -18.26 4.35
CA SER A 181 5.24 -18.19 5.18
C SER A 181 5.22 -16.95 6.08
N VAL A 182 4.03 -16.59 6.55
CA VAL A 182 3.78 -15.42 7.42
C VAL A 182 3.01 -15.78 8.67
N VAL A 183 3.14 -14.94 9.69
CA VAL A 183 2.34 -14.99 10.91
C VAL A 183 1.69 -13.62 11.16
N VAL A 184 0.39 -13.63 11.49
CA VAL A 184 -0.43 -12.43 11.69
C VAL A 184 -1.20 -12.55 13.00
N GLY A 185 -1.15 -11.49 13.82
CA GLY A 185 -2.01 -11.39 15.01
C GLY A 185 -3.45 -11.11 14.59
N LEU A 186 -4.40 -11.98 14.97
CA LEU A 186 -5.82 -11.81 14.70
C LEU A 186 -6.52 -11.29 15.94
N SER A 187 -6.83 -9.99 15.95
CA SER A 187 -7.54 -9.33 17.06
C SER A 187 -9.06 -9.50 16.98
N GLY A 188 -9.57 -10.01 15.86
CA GLY A 188 -10.98 -9.93 15.50
C GLY A 188 -11.37 -8.55 14.95
N GLY A 189 -10.44 -7.59 14.89
CA GLY A 189 -10.66 -6.29 14.27
C GLY A 189 -10.41 -6.30 12.76
N ILE A 190 -10.97 -5.31 12.08
CA ILE A 190 -10.99 -5.21 10.62
C ILE A 190 -9.59 -5.13 9.98
N ASP A 191 -8.63 -4.46 10.61
CA ASP A 191 -7.28 -4.28 10.03
C ASP A 191 -6.54 -5.62 9.93
N SER A 192 -6.61 -6.42 10.99
CA SER A 192 -6.04 -7.78 11.00
C SER A 192 -6.76 -8.71 10.04
N ALA A 193 -8.08 -8.51 9.84
CA ALA A 193 -8.87 -9.31 8.92
C ALA A 193 -8.51 -9.05 7.45
N VAL A 194 -8.41 -7.77 7.06
CA VAL A 194 -7.96 -7.37 5.72
C VAL A 194 -6.52 -7.81 5.47
N THR A 195 -5.63 -7.65 6.47
CA THR A 195 -4.24 -8.12 6.36
C THR A 195 -4.15 -9.63 6.14
N ALA A 196 -4.96 -10.43 6.85
CA ALA A 196 -5.00 -11.87 6.70
C ALA A 196 -5.54 -12.30 5.32
N ALA A 197 -6.55 -11.61 4.80
CA ALA A 197 -7.09 -11.86 3.47
C ALA A 197 -6.06 -11.55 2.36
N ILE A 198 -5.35 -10.44 2.47
CA ILE A 198 -4.24 -10.10 1.56
C ILE A 198 -3.12 -11.14 1.64
N ALA A 199 -2.76 -11.58 2.85
CA ALA A 199 -1.75 -12.62 3.05
C ALA A 199 -2.15 -13.95 2.40
N ALA A 200 -3.41 -14.35 2.53
CA ALA A 200 -3.93 -15.57 1.92
C ALA A 200 -3.91 -15.51 0.39
N ASP A 201 -4.21 -14.35 -0.22
CA ASP A 201 -4.09 -14.15 -1.67
C ASP A 201 -2.63 -14.14 -2.15
N ALA A 202 -1.76 -13.46 -1.39
CA ALA A 202 -0.36 -13.32 -1.73
C ALA A 202 0.40 -14.66 -1.71
N LEU A 203 0.17 -15.49 -0.69
CA LEU A 203 1.03 -16.64 -0.38
C LEU A 203 0.30 -17.99 -0.37
N GLY A 204 -1.02 -18.01 -0.47
CA GLY A 204 -1.84 -19.19 -0.21
C GLY A 204 -2.14 -19.36 1.29
N PRO A 205 -3.37 -19.76 1.66
CA PRO A 205 -3.81 -19.82 3.06
C PRO A 205 -3.00 -20.82 3.91
N GLU A 206 -2.46 -21.87 3.31
CA GLU A 206 -1.60 -22.85 3.97
C GLU A 206 -0.28 -22.26 4.50
N ASN A 207 0.16 -21.13 3.93
CA ASN A 207 1.38 -20.43 4.29
C ASN A 207 1.13 -19.25 5.25
N VAL A 208 -0.10 -19.11 5.76
CA VAL A 208 -0.50 -18.03 6.68
C VAL A 208 -0.93 -18.64 8.02
N THR A 209 -0.25 -18.24 9.09
CA THR A 209 -0.65 -18.58 10.47
C THR A 209 -1.31 -17.38 11.14
N GLY A 210 -2.60 -17.50 11.43
CA GLY A 210 -3.35 -16.56 12.27
C GLY A 210 -3.21 -16.88 13.75
N VAL A 211 -2.90 -15.88 14.58
CA VAL A 211 -2.70 -16.08 16.02
C VAL A 211 -3.65 -15.16 16.80
N SER A 212 -4.60 -15.74 17.53
CA SER A 212 -5.41 -15.00 18.49
C SER A 212 -4.69 -14.94 19.84
N MET A 213 -4.57 -13.74 20.41
CA MET A 213 -3.84 -13.50 21.66
C MET A 213 -4.71 -12.74 22.67
N PRO A 214 -5.77 -13.40 23.19
CA PRO A 214 -6.74 -12.74 24.06
C PRO A 214 -6.12 -12.32 25.39
N SER A 215 -6.58 -11.17 25.90
CA SER A 215 -6.28 -10.64 27.22
C SER A 215 -7.52 -10.73 28.13
N PRO A 216 -7.43 -10.34 29.41
CA PRO A 216 -8.60 -10.26 30.29
C PRO A 216 -9.71 -9.32 29.80
N TYR A 217 -9.39 -8.40 28.88
CA TYR A 217 -10.34 -7.42 28.34
C TYR A 217 -10.87 -7.81 26.96
N SER A 218 -10.33 -8.88 26.35
CA SER A 218 -10.77 -9.32 25.03
C SER A 218 -12.19 -9.84 25.07
N SER A 219 -13.02 -9.36 24.14
CA SER A 219 -14.41 -9.79 24.08
C SER A 219 -14.52 -11.19 23.47
N ARG A 220 -15.53 -11.97 23.92
CA ARG A 220 -15.83 -13.28 23.34
C ARG A 220 -16.09 -13.18 21.83
N GLY A 221 -16.80 -12.13 21.41
CA GLY A 221 -17.08 -11.86 20.00
C GLY A 221 -15.81 -11.67 19.17
N SER A 222 -14.82 -10.91 19.67
CA SER A 222 -13.55 -10.72 18.96
C SER A 222 -12.74 -12.03 18.79
N ILE A 223 -12.79 -12.93 19.78
CA ILE A 223 -12.14 -14.26 19.68
C ILE A 223 -12.88 -15.15 18.67
N GLU A 224 -14.21 -15.16 18.71
CA GLU A 224 -15.05 -15.92 17.78
C GLU A 224 -14.88 -15.42 16.33
N ASP A 225 -14.85 -14.10 16.13
CA ASP A 225 -14.59 -13.45 14.84
C ASP A 225 -13.21 -13.84 14.27
N ALA A 226 -12.15 -13.78 15.09
CA ALA A 226 -10.81 -14.16 14.67
C ALA A 226 -10.73 -15.63 14.22
N ARG A 227 -11.43 -16.51 14.94
CA ARG A 227 -11.51 -17.94 14.61
C ARG A 227 -12.34 -18.19 13.35
N ALA A 228 -13.48 -17.49 13.20
CA ALA A 228 -14.34 -17.57 12.03
C ALA A 228 -13.59 -17.12 10.76
N LEU A 229 -12.92 -15.97 10.81
CA LEU A 229 -12.06 -15.48 9.74
C LEU A 229 -11.01 -16.51 9.33
N ALA A 230 -10.27 -17.07 10.30
CA ALA A 230 -9.24 -18.04 10.01
C ALA A 230 -9.82 -19.31 9.34
N ASN A 231 -10.99 -19.77 9.78
CA ASN A 231 -11.68 -20.89 9.15
C ASN A 231 -12.16 -20.55 7.73
N ASN A 232 -12.76 -19.38 7.52
CA ASN A 232 -13.29 -18.93 6.23
C ASN A 232 -12.17 -18.80 5.18
N LEU A 233 -11.00 -18.32 5.59
CA LEU A 233 -9.82 -18.20 4.74
C LEU A 233 -9.02 -19.51 4.62
N GLY A 234 -9.29 -20.53 5.44
CA GLY A 234 -8.54 -21.79 5.46
C GLY A 234 -7.15 -21.69 6.08
N LEU A 235 -6.94 -20.75 7.00
CA LEU A 235 -5.65 -20.48 7.64
C LEU A 235 -5.34 -21.50 8.74
N LYS A 236 -4.06 -21.68 9.04
CA LYS A 236 -3.66 -22.27 10.32
C LYS A 236 -4.00 -21.28 11.44
N PHE A 237 -4.77 -21.71 12.44
CA PHE A 237 -5.17 -20.88 13.58
C PHE A 237 -4.58 -21.39 14.88
N VAL A 238 -3.99 -20.48 15.66
CA VAL A 238 -3.45 -20.77 17.01
C VAL A 238 -3.99 -19.73 17.99
N GLU A 239 -4.36 -20.17 19.19
CA GLU A 239 -4.75 -19.28 20.28
C GLU A 239 -3.70 -19.34 21.40
N ILE A 240 -3.12 -18.19 21.75
CA ILE A 240 -2.11 -18.06 22.80
C ILE A 240 -2.51 -16.88 23.70
N PRO A 241 -3.32 -17.11 24.75
CA PRO A 241 -3.73 -16.04 25.66
C PRO A 241 -2.55 -15.36 26.33
N ILE A 242 -2.60 -14.02 26.44
CA ILE A 242 -1.59 -13.23 27.16
C ILE A 242 -1.94 -13.01 28.63
N THR A 243 -3.11 -13.49 29.09
CA THR A 243 -3.64 -13.24 30.44
C THR A 243 -2.61 -13.53 31.54
N ASP A 244 -2.03 -14.73 31.58
CA ASP A 244 -1.10 -15.12 32.64
C ASP A 244 0.21 -14.33 32.56
N ALA A 245 0.75 -14.18 31.34
CA ALA A 245 1.97 -13.40 31.10
C ALA A 245 1.79 -11.93 31.50
N PHE A 246 0.63 -11.34 31.20
CA PHE A 246 0.28 -9.98 31.57
C PHE A 246 0.19 -9.81 33.08
N GLN A 247 -0.48 -10.72 33.79
CA GLN A 247 -0.56 -10.66 35.25
C GLN A 247 0.81 -10.79 35.92
N VAL A 248 1.65 -11.72 35.44
CA VAL A 248 3.01 -11.90 35.96
C VAL A 248 3.85 -10.64 35.71
N PHE A 249 3.83 -10.10 34.49
CA PHE A 249 4.62 -8.93 34.15
C PHE A 249 4.17 -7.69 34.93
N LYS A 250 2.85 -7.46 35.01
CA LYS A 250 2.27 -6.36 35.80
C LYS A 250 2.62 -6.47 37.29
N ALA A 251 2.62 -7.68 37.86
CA ALA A 251 2.94 -7.88 39.27
C ALA A 251 4.39 -7.49 39.63
N GLN A 252 5.34 -7.55 38.68
CA GLN A 252 6.73 -7.12 38.90
C GLN A 252 6.85 -5.62 39.20
N PHE A 253 5.91 -4.81 38.72
CA PHE A 253 5.90 -3.36 38.93
C PHE A 253 5.03 -2.93 40.12
N LYS A 254 4.38 -3.86 40.82
CA LYS A 254 3.39 -3.55 41.86
C LYS A 254 3.89 -2.58 42.93
N GLU A 255 5.10 -2.77 43.44
CA GLU A 255 5.68 -1.87 44.45
C GLU A 255 6.16 -0.54 43.84
N ILE A 256 6.61 -0.56 42.57
CA ILE A 256 7.09 0.64 41.86
C ILE A 256 5.92 1.57 41.52
N PHE A 257 4.79 1.02 41.09
CA PHE A 257 3.59 1.76 40.72
C PHE A 257 2.60 1.95 41.87
N LYS A 258 3.03 1.64 43.10
CA LYS A 258 2.16 1.68 44.29
C LYS A 258 1.53 3.06 44.47
N GLY A 259 0.19 3.08 44.53
CA GLY A 259 -0.59 4.30 44.72
C GLY A 259 -0.80 5.14 43.47
N LEU A 260 -0.28 4.71 42.31
CA LEU A 260 -0.57 5.32 41.02
C LEU A 260 -1.75 4.59 40.33
N PRO A 261 -2.66 5.30 39.66
CA PRO A 261 -3.69 4.68 38.85
C PRO A 261 -3.09 4.05 37.59
N GLU A 262 -3.70 2.97 37.12
CA GLU A 262 -3.37 2.38 35.80
C GLU A 262 -3.63 3.40 34.69
N ASN A 263 -2.77 3.37 33.67
CA ASN A 263 -2.85 4.27 32.54
C ASN A 263 -2.36 3.57 31.25
N GLU A 264 -1.92 4.34 30.26
CA GLU A 264 -1.41 3.81 29.00
C GLU A 264 -0.24 2.83 29.21
N THR A 265 0.43 2.84 30.36
CA THR A 265 1.51 1.91 30.70
C THR A 265 1.02 0.47 30.69
N GLU A 266 0.01 0.13 31.49
CA GLU A 266 -0.58 -1.21 31.57
C GLU A 266 -1.26 -1.61 30.26
N GLU A 267 -1.92 -0.65 29.59
CA GLU A 267 -2.51 -0.87 28.27
C GLU A 267 -1.41 -1.28 27.26
N ASN A 268 -0.28 -0.57 27.23
CA ASN A 268 0.84 -0.81 26.31
C ASN A 268 1.69 -2.06 26.67
N MET A 269 1.56 -2.64 27.85
CA MET A 269 2.21 -3.93 28.16
C MET A 269 1.62 -5.06 27.30
N GLN A 270 0.31 -5.04 27.09
CA GLN A 270 -0.41 -6.09 26.36
C GLN A 270 0.03 -6.25 24.89
N PRO A 271 0.04 -5.20 24.03
CA PRO A 271 0.50 -5.34 22.65
C PRO A 271 1.98 -5.71 22.57
N ARG A 272 2.83 -5.31 23.53
CA ARG A 272 4.24 -5.75 23.58
C ARG A 272 4.37 -7.25 23.87
N LEU A 273 3.56 -7.80 24.75
CA LEU A 273 3.49 -9.25 24.98
C LEU A 273 3.00 -9.99 23.72
N ARG A 274 2.00 -9.44 23.02
CA ARG A 274 1.54 -9.99 21.74
C ARG A 274 2.66 -10.01 20.69
N ALA A 275 3.40 -8.90 20.56
CA ALA A 275 4.56 -8.82 19.68
C ALA A 275 5.63 -9.88 20.03
N MET A 276 5.93 -10.08 21.31
CA MET A 276 6.88 -11.11 21.74
C MET A 276 6.44 -12.52 21.32
N ILE A 277 5.14 -12.83 21.40
CA ILE A 277 4.61 -14.13 20.93
C ILE A 277 4.80 -14.28 19.42
N LEU A 278 4.41 -13.28 18.63
CA LEU A 278 4.55 -13.32 17.17
C LEU A 278 6.01 -13.44 16.74
N MET A 279 6.92 -12.70 17.38
CA MET A 279 8.36 -12.77 17.12
C MET A 279 8.94 -14.13 17.54
N ALA A 280 8.49 -14.71 18.65
CA ALA A 280 8.91 -16.06 19.05
C ALA A 280 8.48 -17.12 18.04
N LEU A 281 7.26 -17.03 17.50
CA LEU A 281 6.77 -17.90 16.43
C LEU A 281 7.59 -17.71 15.15
N SER A 282 7.85 -16.46 14.77
CA SER A 282 8.72 -16.12 13.64
C SER A 282 10.11 -16.73 13.79
N ASN A 283 10.77 -16.55 14.94
CA ASN A 283 12.10 -17.10 15.17
C ASN A 283 12.13 -18.64 15.19
N LYS A 284 11.05 -19.28 15.68
CA LYS A 284 10.98 -20.74 15.75
C LYS A 284 10.71 -21.38 14.40
N PHE A 285 9.84 -20.78 13.59
CA PHE A 285 9.29 -21.39 12.38
C PHE A 285 9.70 -20.69 11.08
N GLY A 286 10.42 -19.57 11.15
CA GLY A 286 10.86 -18.80 9.99
C GLY A 286 9.76 -17.95 9.34
N HIS A 287 8.64 -17.71 10.02
CA HIS A 287 7.56 -16.88 9.48
C HIS A 287 7.96 -15.39 9.44
N LEU A 288 7.55 -14.66 8.41
CA LEU A 288 7.56 -13.19 8.45
C LEU A 288 6.37 -12.69 9.29
N VAL A 289 6.63 -11.84 10.28
CA VAL A 289 5.55 -11.20 11.07
C VAL A 289 4.96 -10.05 10.27
N LEU A 290 3.64 -10.04 10.04
CA LEU A 290 2.95 -8.92 9.41
C LEU A 290 2.34 -8.02 10.49
N SER A 291 2.68 -6.73 10.45
CA SER A 291 2.02 -5.69 11.25
C SER A 291 0.71 -5.27 10.56
N THR A 292 -0.30 -4.95 11.38
CA THR A 292 -1.67 -4.64 10.94
C THR A 292 -2.05 -3.18 11.20
N GLY A 293 -1.08 -2.31 11.48
CA GLY A 293 -1.35 -0.87 11.68
C GLY A 293 -1.69 -0.19 10.36
N ASN A 294 -2.79 0.56 10.33
CA ASN A 294 -3.21 1.32 9.14
C ASN A 294 -2.63 2.74 9.12
N LYS A 295 -2.83 3.45 8.01
CA LYS A 295 -2.26 4.80 7.82
C LYS A 295 -2.78 5.80 8.84
N SER A 296 -4.05 5.73 9.21
CA SER A 296 -4.69 6.65 10.14
C SER A 296 -4.09 6.53 11.54
N GLU A 297 -3.91 5.30 12.02
CA GLU A 297 -3.28 4.99 13.30
C GLU A 297 -1.80 5.43 13.33
N LEU A 298 -1.04 5.10 12.30
CA LEU A 298 0.37 5.50 12.18
C LEU A 298 0.55 7.01 12.08
N ALA A 299 -0.37 7.70 11.39
CA ALA A 299 -0.34 9.15 11.26
C ALA A 299 -0.42 9.83 12.63
N VAL A 300 -1.44 9.52 13.43
CA VAL A 300 -1.64 10.18 14.74
C VAL A 300 -0.96 9.45 15.90
N GLY A 301 -0.18 8.41 15.61
CA GLY A 301 0.55 7.60 16.57
C GLY A 301 -0.35 6.84 17.55
N TYR A 302 -1.53 6.40 17.10
CA TYR A 302 -2.43 5.52 17.83
C TYR A 302 -1.96 4.07 17.72
N CYS A 303 -0.73 3.85 18.18
CA CYS A 303 0.02 2.61 18.03
C CYS A 303 1.06 2.49 19.15
N THR A 304 1.46 1.26 19.44
CA THR A 304 2.43 0.93 20.49
C THR A 304 3.75 0.53 19.87
N LEU A 305 4.80 1.31 20.14
CA LEU A 305 6.17 0.92 19.79
C LEU A 305 6.53 -0.42 20.42
N TYR A 306 7.07 -1.31 19.59
CA TYR A 306 7.39 -2.71 19.92
C TYR A 306 6.17 -3.54 20.34
N GLY A 307 4.97 -3.05 20.05
CA GLY A 307 3.70 -3.76 20.19
C GLY A 307 3.08 -4.03 18.82
N ASP A 308 1.94 -3.41 18.52
CA ASP A 308 1.26 -3.52 17.21
C ASP A 308 2.10 -3.08 16.00
N MET A 309 3.11 -2.23 16.21
CA MET A 309 4.07 -1.84 15.18
C MET A 309 5.13 -2.91 14.88
N ALA A 310 5.28 -3.93 15.73
CA ALA A 310 6.29 -4.96 15.55
C ALA A 310 5.95 -5.87 14.38
N GLY A 311 6.85 -5.95 13.41
CA GLY A 311 6.72 -6.81 12.24
C GLY A 311 7.92 -6.68 11.32
N GLY A 312 8.00 -7.56 10.33
CA GLY A 312 8.95 -7.42 9.22
C GLY A 312 8.37 -6.66 8.03
N LEU A 313 7.04 -6.60 7.89
CA LEU A 313 6.34 -5.81 6.88
C LEU A 313 5.00 -5.30 7.44
N ALA A 314 4.68 -4.03 7.21
CA ALA A 314 3.40 -3.42 7.55
C ALA A 314 2.54 -3.30 6.29
N VAL A 315 1.74 -4.32 6.02
CA VAL A 315 1.05 -4.49 4.72
C VAL A 315 0.10 -3.34 4.41
N ILE A 316 -0.62 -2.86 5.41
CA ILE A 316 -1.68 -1.85 5.24
C ILE A 316 -1.31 -0.47 5.81
N SER A 317 -0.02 -0.23 6.09
CA SER A 317 0.44 1.02 6.73
C SER A 317 0.20 2.28 5.90
N ASP A 318 -0.04 2.14 4.60
CA ASP A 318 -0.35 3.24 3.69
C ASP A 318 -1.83 3.27 3.26
N VAL A 319 -2.71 2.51 3.94
CA VAL A 319 -4.15 2.49 3.67
C VAL A 319 -4.90 3.22 4.79
N PRO A 320 -5.68 4.29 4.51
CA PRO A 320 -6.54 4.94 5.50
C PRO A 320 -7.63 4.01 6.06
N LYS A 321 -8.08 4.23 7.29
CA LYS A 321 -9.08 3.39 7.97
C LYS A 321 -10.39 3.28 7.19
N THR A 322 -10.88 4.40 6.68
CA THR A 322 -12.07 4.46 5.81
C THR A 322 -11.94 3.50 4.62
N MET A 323 -10.78 3.48 3.98
CA MET A 323 -10.45 2.60 2.86
C MET A 323 -10.25 1.14 3.29
N ILE A 324 -9.82 0.86 4.52
CA ILE A 324 -9.84 -0.49 5.11
C ILE A 324 -11.27 -1.03 5.19
N TYR A 325 -12.24 -0.21 5.60
CA TYR A 325 -13.66 -0.60 5.59
C TYR A 325 -14.18 -0.87 4.18
N GLU A 326 -13.82 -0.05 3.20
CA GLU A 326 -14.17 -0.28 1.80
C GLU A 326 -13.56 -1.57 1.25
N LEU A 327 -12.28 -1.83 1.55
CA LEU A 327 -11.59 -3.07 1.21
C LEU A 327 -12.27 -4.28 1.82
N ALA A 328 -12.61 -4.25 3.11
CA ALA A 328 -13.25 -5.37 3.78
C ALA A 328 -14.61 -5.70 3.14
N ARG A 329 -15.44 -4.67 2.86
CA ARG A 329 -16.72 -4.84 2.16
C ARG A 329 -16.55 -5.36 0.74
N TRP A 330 -15.51 -4.92 0.04
CA TRP A 330 -15.20 -5.41 -1.29
C TRP A 330 -14.76 -6.87 -1.25
N ILE A 331 -13.85 -7.26 -0.34
CA ILE A 331 -13.39 -8.64 -0.13
C ILE A 331 -14.58 -9.57 0.14
N ASP A 332 -15.53 -9.12 0.96
CA ASP A 332 -16.73 -9.90 1.31
C ASP A 332 -17.85 -9.84 0.25
N SER A 333 -17.60 -9.20 -0.91
CA SER A 333 -18.59 -9.10 -1.99
C SER A 333 -18.49 -10.23 -3.01
N ASP A 334 -19.63 -10.58 -3.64
CA ASP A 334 -19.71 -11.54 -4.76
C ASP A 334 -18.76 -11.21 -5.92
N TYR A 335 -18.39 -9.95 -6.09
CA TYR A 335 -17.46 -9.53 -7.13
C TYR A 335 -16.02 -9.95 -6.80
N ALA A 336 -15.55 -9.70 -5.57
CA ALA A 336 -14.20 -10.09 -5.17
C ALA A 336 -14.03 -11.60 -5.13
N GLN A 337 -15.05 -12.36 -4.70
CA GLN A 337 -14.99 -13.82 -4.70
C GLN A 337 -14.77 -14.42 -6.10
N ARG A 338 -15.28 -13.75 -7.14
CA ARG A 338 -15.02 -14.08 -8.55
C ARG A 338 -13.67 -13.53 -9.04
N ALA A 339 -13.26 -12.34 -8.61
CA ALA A 339 -12.03 -11.68 -9.04
C ALA A 339 -10.75 -12.26 -8.39
N ILE A 340 -10.84 -12.86 -7.19
CA ILE A 340 -9.75 -13.60 -6.55
C ILE A 340 -9.28 -14.76 -7.47
N GLU A 341 -10.11 -15.24 -8.41
CA GLU A 341 -9.68 -16.18 -9.46
C GLU A 341 -8.65 -15.57 -10.44
N VAL A 342 -8.68 -14.24 -10.66
CA VAL A 342 -7.93 -13.54 -11.72
C VAL A 342 -6.48 -13.23 -11.32
N ASN A 343 -6.21 -13.01 -10.03
CA ASN A 343 -4.86 -12.82 -9.47
C ASN A 343 -4.18 -14.11 -8.98
N ARG A 344 -4.87 -15.25 -9.12
CA ARG A 344 -4.41 -16.59 -8.75
C ARG A 344 -3.68 -17.42 -9.82
N PRO A 345 -3.12 -16.90 -10.94
CA PRO A 345 -2.54 -17.79 -11.95
C PRO A 345 -1.24 -18.50 -11.48
N TYR A 346 -0.68 -18.17 -10.31
CA TYR A 346 0.59 -18.76 -9.86
C TYR A 346 0.46 -20.04 -9.00
N LEU A 347 -0.71 -20.36 -8.42
CA LEU A 347 -0.90 -21.63 -7.69
C LEU A 347 -1.06 -22.85 -8.63
N ALA A 348 -1.16 -22.64 -9.94
CA ALA A 348 -1.24 -23.71 -10.93
C ALA A 348 0.10 -24.43 -11.19
N GLY A 349 1.19 -24.00 -10.54
CA GLY A 349 2.56 -24.39 -10.89
C GLY A 349 3.43 -24.88 -9.73
N LYS A 350 2.94 -25.79 -8.86
CA LYS A 350 3.74 -26.79 -8.11
C LYS A 350 2.85 -27.53 -7.09
N GLY A 351 2.35 -28.71 -7.45
CA GLY A 351 1.69 -29.62 -6.51
C GLY A 351 0.49 -30.31 -7.12
N ARG A 352 0.44 -31.64 -7.02
CA ARG A 352 -0.68 -32.46 -7.48
C ARG A 352 -1.94 -32.13 -6.65
N GLY A 353 -3.00 -31.64 -7.31
CA GLY A 353 -4.37 -31.70 -6.81
C GLY A 353 -5.05 -30.34 -6.65
N GLY A 354 -5.87 -29.98 -7.64
CA GLY A 354 -6.95 -28.98 -7.55
C GLY A 354 -6.52 -27.55 -7.25
N SER A 355 -6.75 -26.62 -8.18
CA SER A 355 -6.92 -25.21 -7.81
C SER A 355 -7.96 -25.16 -6.68
N PRO A 356 -7.65 -24.60 -5.50
CA PRO A 356 -8.64 -24.55 -4.42
C PRO A 356 -9.86 -23.79 -4.95
N GLU A 357 -11.08 -24.30 -4.80
CA GLU A 357 -12.26 -23.51 -5.13
C GLU A 357 -12.23 -22.19 -4.32
N PRO A 358 -12.69 -21.06 -4.87
CA PRO A 358 -12.83 -19.84 -4.10
C PRO A 358 -13.74 -20.10 -2.88
N PRO A 359 -13.49 -19.43 -1.73
CA PRO A 359 -14.36 -19.58 -0.57
C PRO A 359 -15.80 -19.22 -0.97
N ARG A 360 -16.70 -20.21 -0.93
CA ARG A 360 -18.13 -19.99 -1.12
C ARG A 360 -18.72 -19.52 0.21
N GLY A 361 -18.97 -18.24 0.36
CA GLY A 361 -19.58 -17.66 1.56
C GLY A 361 -18.84 -16.44 2.09
N GLU A 362 -19.22 -16.01 3.29
CA GLU A 362 -18.59 -14.89 4.01
C GLU A 362 -17.08 -15.12 4.20
N VAL A 363 -16.25 -14.16 3.80
CA VAL A 363 -14.79 -14.20 3.96
C VAL A 363 -14.40 -13.51 5.26
N ILE A 364 -14.81 -12.25 5.42
CA ILE A 364 -14.60 -11.47 6.64
C ILE A 364 -15.93 -11.46 7.40
N PRO A 365 -15.98 -11.92 8.67
CA PRO A 365 -17.21 -11.92 9.44
C PRO A 365 -17.91 -10.55 9.44
N LYS A 366 -19.21 -10.49 9.17
CA LYS A 366 -19.99 -9.24 9.17
C LYS A 366 -19.87 -8.47 10.48
N SER A 367 -19.85 -9.19 11.61
CA SER A 367 -19.58 -8.64 12.94
C SER A 367 -18.25 -7.87 13.00
N THR A 368 -17.21 -8.32 12.29
CA THR A 368 -15.91 -7.62 12.21
C THR A 368 -16.01 -6.31 11.42
N ILE A 369 -16.86 -6.26 10.39
CA ILE A 369 -17.08 -5.08 9.56
C ILE A 369 -17.99 -4.05 10.25
N GLU A 370 -19.01 -4.51 10.97
CA GLU A 370 -20.03 -3.66 11.57
C GLU A 370 -19.67 -3.16 12.97
N LYS A 371 -18.79 -3.86 13.70
CA LYS A 371 -18.44 -3.46 15.07
C LYS A 371 -17.57 -2.20 15.09
N PRO A 372 -17.74 -1.34 16.10
CA PRO A 372 -16.85 -0.21 16.32
C PRO A 372 -15.39 -0.68 16.52
N PRO A 373 -14.41 0.06 15.99
CA PRO A 373 -13.00 -0.30 16.12
C PRO A 373 -12.52 -0.07 17.56
N SER A 374 -11.69 -1.00 18.05
CA SER A 374 -11.16 -1.03 19.41
C SER A 374 -9.90 -1.91 19.50
N ALA A 375 -8.93 -1.49 20.30
CA ALA A 375 -7.76 -2.29 20.66
C ALA A 375 -8.02 -3.28 21.84
N GLU A 376 -9.18 -3.19 22.51
CA GLU A 376 -9.59 -4.03 23.66
C GLU A 376 -8.48 -4.18 24.72
N LEU A 377 -7.84 -3.07 25.12
CA LEU A 377 -6.78 -3.02 26.13
C LEU A 377 -7.31 -2.69 27.54
N LYS A 378 -8.52 -2.14 27.63
CA LYS A 378 -9.23 -1.85 28.89
C LYS A 378 -10.74 -2.04 28.70
N PRO A 379 -11.54 -2.12 29.80
CA PRO A 379 -12.98 -2.35 29.69
C PRO A 379 -13.69 -1.29 28.87
N ASN A 380 -14.54 -1.72 27.92
CA ASN A 380 -15.38 -0.89 27.05
C ASN A 380 -14.64 0.15 26.18
N GLN A 381 -13.35 -0.06 25.91
CA GLN A 381 -12.54 0.83 25.07
C GLN A 381 -13.10 0.96 23.65
N LYS A 382 -13.07 2.18 23.10
CA LYS A 382 -13.26 2.47 21.68
C LYS A 382 -12.17 3.41 21.18
N ASP A 383 -11.83 3.34 19.90
CA ASP A 383 -10.82 4.25 19.33
C ASP A 383 -11.28 5.72 19.40
N GLN A 384 -12.59 5.94 19.26
CA GLN A 384 -13.23 7.26 19.37
C GLN A 384 -13.19 7.86 20.78
N ASP A 385 -12.74 7.11 21.80
CA ASP A 385 -12.46 7.69 23.12
C ASP A 385 -11.27 8.67 23.06
N THR A 386 -10.43 8.58 22.02
CA THR A 386 -9.24 9.43 21.80
C THR A 386 -9.22 10.09 20.43
N LEU A 387 -9.71 9.41 19.40
CA LEU A 387 -9.65 9.86 18.01
C LEU A 387 -10.95 10.57 17.59
N PRO A 388 -10.88 11.56 16.68
CA PRO A 388 -12.05 11.97 15.90
C PRO A 388 -12.64 10.79 15.11
N PRO A 389 -13.89 10.88 14.63
CA PRO A 389 -14.43 9.91 13.68
C PRO A 389 -13.48 9.72 12.49
N TYR A 390 -13.30 8.48 12.04
CA TYR A 390 -12.30 8.15 11.02
C TYR A 390 -12.58 8.85 9.69
N GLU A 391 -13.85 9.11 9.35
CA GLU A 391 -14.24 9.86 8.16
C GLU A 391 -13.67 11.28 8.19
N VAL A 392 -13.73 11.94 9.36
CA VAL A 392 -13.18 13.29 9.54
C VAL A 392 -11.65 13.24 9.65
N LEU A 393 -11.12 12.25 10.37
CA LEU A 393 -9.67 12.10 10.56
C LEU A 393 -8.97 11.85 9.23
N ASP A 394 -9.45 10.90 8.42
CA ASP A 394 -8.81 10.51 7.17
C ASP A 394 -8.87 11.64 6.13
N GLU A 395 -9.94 12.42 6.10
CA GLU A 395 -10.06 13.57 5.19
C GLU A 395 -9.06 14.68 5.58
N ILE A 396 -8.93 14.99 6.88
CA ILE A 396 -7.89 15.93 7.35
C ILE A 396 -6.49 15.39 7.05
N LEU A 397 -6.26 14.08 7.23
CA LEU A 397 -4.96 13.46 6.92
C LEU A 397 -4.66 13.50 5.43
N GLN A 398 -5.65 13.30 4.55
CA GLN A 398 -5.46 13.45 3.11
C GLN A 398 -5.02 14.88 2.78
N LEU A 399 -5.76 15.90 3.23
CA LEU A 399 -5.42 17.30 2.96
C LEU A 399 -4.05 17.70 3.52
N TYR A 400 -3.73 17.25 4.74
CA TYR A 400 -2.49 17.62 5.42
C TYR A 400 -1.26 16.86 4.90
N VAL A 401 -1.38 15.55 4.71
CA VAL A 401 -0.24 14.67 4.38
C VAL A 401 -0.06 14.53 2.88
N GLU A 402 -1.13 14.24 2.14
CA GLU A 402 -1.09 13.98 0.69
C GLU A 402 -1.03 15.27 -0.11
N GLU A 403 -1.94 16.21 0.19
CA GLU A 403 -2.09 17.46 -0.55
C GLU A 403 -1.21 18.60 0.00
N ASN A 404 -0.57 18.38 1.15
CA ASN A 404 0.39 19.31 1.76
C ASN A 404 -0.21 20.68 2.10
N LEU A 405 -1.50 20.72 2.45
CA LEU A 405 -2.18 21.95 2.85
C LEU A 405 -1.78 22.38 4.26
N SER A 406 -1.79 23.69 4.51
CA SER A 406 -1.60 24.23 5.86
C SER A 406 -2.84 23.99 6.72
N ALA A 407 -2.69 24.00 8.04
CA ALA A 407 -3.85 23.90 8.95
C ALA A 407 -4.87 25.02 8.71
N ARG A 408 -4.40 26.22 8.36
CA ARG A 408 -5.26 27.34 7.99
C ARG A 408 -6.11 27.03 6.76
N ASP A 409 -5.51 26.44 5.74
CA ASP A 409 -6.22 26.10 4.51
C ASP A 409 -7.24 24.99 4.79
N ILE A 410 -6.89 23.98 5.58
CA ILE A 410 -7.82 22.91 5.98
C ILE A 410 -9.00 23.49 6.77
N ILE A 411 -8.78 24.41 7.70
CA ILE A 411 -9.86 25.10 8.42
C ILE A 411 -10.75 25.89 7.45
N ALA A 412 -10.16 26.51 6.43
CA ALA A 412 -10.92 27.22 5.39
C ALA A 412 -11.77 26.27 4.51
N HIS A 413 -11.45 24.96 4.47
CA HIS A 413 -12.30 23.94 3.86
C HIS A 413 -13.50 23.54 4.73
N GLY A 414 -13.63 24.10 5.95
CA GLY A 414 -14.79 23.93 6.81
C GLY A 414 -14.61 22.96 7.98
N PHE A 415 -13.41 22.43 8.19
CA PHE A 415 -13.11 21.57 9.34
C PHE A 415 -12.99 22.37 10.64
N ASP A 416 -13.39 21.76 11.75
CA ASP A 416 -13.25 22.34 13.09
C ASP A 416 -11.78 22.59 13.45
N GLU A 417 -11.46 23.82 13.85
CA GLU A 417 -10.08 24.25 14.14
C GLU A 417 -9.42 23.39 15.22
N LYS A 418 -10.14 23.03 16.29
CA LYS A 418 -9.56 22.23 17.37
C LYS A 418 -9.17 20.86 16.87
N THR A 419 -10.01 20.26 16.04
CA THR A 419 -9.77 18.94 15.43
C THR A 419 -8.57 18.99 14.48
N VAL A 420 -8.52 19.96 13.56
CA VAL A 420 -7.41 20.11 12.60
C VAL A 420 -6.07 20.28 13.33
N ARG A 421 -6.00 21.21 14.28
CA ARG A 421 -4.77 21.46 15.06
C ARG A 421 -4.37 20.26 15.91
N TRP A 422 -5.34 19.51 16.44
CA TRP A 422 -5.06 18.27 17.16
C TRP A 422 -4.45 17.21 16.23
N VAL A 423 -5.03 16.99 15.05
CA VAL A 423 -4.53 16.01 14.06
C VAL A 423 -3.12 16.38 13.62
N GLN A 424 -2.91 17.62 13.18
CA GLN A 424 -1.60 18.13 12.78
C GLN A 424 -0.54 17.88 13.86
N ARG A 425 -0.81 18.33 15.09
CA ARG A 425 0.11 18.17 16.21
C ARG A 425 0.42 16.70 16.49
N ARG A 426 -0.57 15.81 16.36
CA ARG A 426 -0.36 14.36 16.52
C ARG A 426 0.47 13.77 15.39
N VAL A 427 0.25 14.20 14.14
CA VAL A 427 1.10 13.80 13.02
C VAL A 427 2.54 14.17 13.31
N ASP A 428 2.81 15.44 13.60
CA ASP A 428 4.16 15.95 13.76
C ASP A 428 4.91 15.35 14.96
N LEU A 429 4.24 15.16 16.10
CA LEU A 429 4.88 14.62 17.30
C LEU A 429 5.11 13.10 17.28
N ASN A 430 4.48 12.37 16.36
CA ASN A 430 4.63 10.91 16.27
C ASN A 430 5.61 10.45 15.17
N GLU A 431 6.43 11.36 14.62
CA GLU A 431 7.46 11.00 13.64
C GLU A 431 8.43 9.95 14.19
N TYR A 432 8.83 10.05 15.46
CA TYR A 432 9.73 9.08 16.11
C TYR A 432 9.18 7.64 16.14
N LYS A 433 7.85 7.48 16.13
CA LYS A 433 7.23 6.15 16.05
C LYS A 433 7.32 5.62 14.63
N ARG A 434 6.96 6.44 13.63
CA ARG A 434 6.95 6.06 12.21
C ARG A 434 8.32 5.70 11.67
N GLU A 435 9.36 6.39 12.13
CA GLU A 435 10.76 6.08 11.81
C GLU A 435 11.23 4.70 12.31
N GLN A 436 10.48 4.08 13.22
CA GLN A 436 10.73 2.73 13.73
C GLN A 436 9.67 1.71 13.28
N ALA A 437 8.72 2.12 12.44
CA ALA A 437 7.74 1.20 11.87
C ALA A 437 8.43 0.22 10.91
N ALA A 438 7.86 -0.98 10.78
CA ALA A 438 8.26 -1.89 9.72
C ALA A 438 8.07 -1.22 8.33
N PRO A 439 8.83 -1.62 7.30
CA PRO A 439 8.60 -1.16 5.94
C PRO A 439 7.14 -1.37 5.53
N GLY A 440 6.56 -0.36 4.88
CA GLY A 440 5.16 -0.34 4.48
C GLY A 440 4.98 -0.43 2.97
N LEU A 441 3.93 -1.09 2.50
CA LEU A 441 3.59 -1.08 1.07
C LEU A 441 2.85 0.21 0.71
N LYS A 442 3.40 0.98 -0.23
CA LYS A 442 2.88 2.28 -0.67
C LYS A 442 1.76 2.10 -1.71
N VAL A 443 0.61 2.73 -1.46
CA VAL A 443 -0.53 2.75 -2.38
C VAL A 443 -1.12 4.14 -2.60
N THR A 444 -0.79 5.14 -1.77
CA THR A 444 -1.22 6.53 -1.98
C THR A 444 -0.10 7.36 -2.61
N SER A 445 -0.34 8.66 -2.85
CA SER A 445 0.65 9.59 -3.41
C SER A 445 1.82 9.86 -2.49
N ARG A 446 1.66 9.85 -1.16
CA ARG A 446 2.71 10.12 -0.16
C ARG A 446 2.60 9.15 1.01
N ALA A 447 3.55 8.21 1.07
CA ALA A 447 3.65 7.27 2.18
C ALA A 447 4.56 7.86 3.28
N PHE A 448 4.29 7.51 4.53
CA PHE A 448 5.22 7.81 5.62
C PHE A 448 6.56 7.09 5.40
N GLY A 449 7.67 7.78 5.66
CA GLY A 449 9.02 7.30 5.30
C GLY A 449 9.46 7.85 3.94
N ILE A 450 9.50 7.01 2.91
CA ILE A 450 10.09 7.39 1.60
C ILE A 450 9.39 8.58 0.93
N GLY A 451 8.07 8.74 1.12
CA GLY A 451 7.28 9.81 0.48
C GLY A 451 7.07 11.06 1.34
N ARG A 452 7.45 11.03 2.63
CA ARG A 452 7.38 12.18 3.55
C ARG A 452 8.50 12.11 4.57
N LYS A 453 9.52 12.96 4.37
CA LYS A 453 10.70 13.06 5.24
C LYS A 453 10.59 14.28 6.14
N MET A 454 10.45 14.08 7.44
CA MET A 454 10.35 15.15 8.43
C MET A 454 11.33 14.91 9.59
N PRO A 455 11.83 15.98 10.24
CA PRO A 455 12.72 15.81 11.38
C PRO A 455 11.97 15.23 12.59
N ILE A 456 12.61 14.28 13.28
CA ILE A 456 12.12 13.79 14.58
C ILE A 456 12.31 14.85 15.67
N ALA A 457 13.52 15.40 15.76
CA ALA A 457 13.91 16.35 16.80
C ALA A 457 13.51 17.77 16.39
N GLN A 458 12.25 18.12 16.64
CA GLN A 458 11.69 19.39 16.16
C GLN A 458 10.72 20.00 17.18
N LYS A 459 10.60 21.33 17.17
CA LYS A 459 9.68 22.12 18.02
C LYS A 459 8.71 22.98 17.21
N TYR A 460 8.77 22.88 15.89
CA TYR A 460 7.88 23.58 14.98
C TYR A 460 6.50 22.90 15.01
N VAL A 461 5.53 23.64 15.53
CA VAL A 461 4.12 23.30 15.46
C VAL A 461 3.46 24.56 14.89
N ASP A 462 2.84 24.44 13.72
CA ASP A 462 2.22 25.56 12.99
C ASP A 462 0.99 26.14 13.70
#